data_AF-B9JTF6-F1
#
_entry.id   AF-B9JTF6-F1
#
_cell.length_a   1.000
_cell.length_b   1.000
_cell.length_c   1.000
_cell.angle_alpha   90.00
_cell.angle_beta   90.00
_cell.angle_gamma   90.00
#
_symmetry.space_group_name_H-M   'P 1'
#
loop_
_entity.id
_entity.type
_entity.pdbx_description
1 polymer ?
#
loop_
_entity_poly.entity_id
_entity_poly.type
_entity_poly.pdbx_seq_one_letter_code
_entity_poly.pdbx_strand_id
1 'polypeptide(L)'
;MIRYSLICDQAHEFEGWFAQSDDFDRQKASGFLTCPVCSSASISKSLMAPMVSTARGKEERQKVAYDAAQREAFLKLKEAVATVRANSEDVGERFPEEARKIHYGEADARGIIGNASPDEARALIEEGIEIAPLPVLPDDVN
;
A
#
# COMPACT_ATOMS: atom_id res chain seq x y z
N MET A 1 -12.80 -6.18 -38.26
CA MET A 1 -11.61 -5.32 -38.30
C MET A 1 -10.60 -5.88 -37.29
N ILE A 2 -9.43 -6.28 -37.75
CA ILE A 2 -8.37 -6.96 -36.98
C ILE A 2 -7.20 -5.98 -36.83
N ARG A 3 -6.70 -5.85 -35.60
CA ARG A 3 -5.53 -5.02 -35.30
C ARG A 3 -4.29 -5.90 -35.27
N TYR A 4 -3.28 -5.55 -36.07
CA TYR A 4 -1.95 -6.14 -36.00
C TYR A 4 -0.94 -5.09 -35.51
N SER A 5 -0.05 -5.50 -34.62
CA SER A 5 1.19 -4.77 -34.34
C SER A 5 2.19 -5.09 -35.45
N LEU A 6 2.68 -4.06 -36.12
CA LEU A 6 3.56 -4.14 -37.27
C LEU A 6 4.91 -3.51 -36.94
N ILE A 7 5.97 -4.04 -37.55
CA ILE A 7 7.33 -3.50 -37.43
C ILE A 7 7.98 -3.48 -38.81
N CYS A 8 8.74 -2.42 -39.12
CA CYS A 8 9.53 -2.34 -40.34
C CYS A 8 10.97 -2.84 -40.13
N ASP A 9 11.74 -2.98 -41.21
CA ASP A 9 13.16 -3.34 -41.20
C ASP A 9 14.05 -2.35 -40.42
N GLN A 10 13.60 -1.10 -40.26
CA GLN A 10 14.26 -0.08 -39.44
C GLN A 10 13.77 -0.06 -37.98
N ALA A 11 13.10 -1.12 -37.53
CA ALA A 11 12.58 -1.29 -36.16
C ALA A 11 11.56 -0.23 -35.68
N HIS A 12 10.89 0.48 -36.60
CA HIS A 12 9.76 1.34 -36.22
C HIS A 12 8.50 0.48 -36.02
N GLU A 13 7.92 0.57 -34.83
CA GLU A 13 6.67 -0.10 -34.48
C GLU A 13 5.46 0.80 -34.79
N PHE A 14 4.40 0.21 -35.34
CA PHE A 14 3.14 0.89 -35.60
C PHE A 14 1.98 -0.11 -35.64
N GLU A 15 0.74 0.40 -35.59
CA GLU A 15 -0.45 -0.44 -35.64
C GLU A 15 -1.11 -0.37 -37.04
N GLY A 16 -1.54 -1.54 -37.54
CA GLY A 16 -2.32 -1.65 -38.77
C GLY A 16 -3.68 -2.27 -38.51
N TRP A 17 -4.72 -1.70 -39.11
CA TRP A 17 -6.09 -2.18 -39.01
C TRP A 17 -6.56 -2.74 -40.35
N PHE A 18 -6.97 -4.01 -40.34
CA PHE A 18 -7.31 -4.77 -41.55
C PHE A 18 -8.76 -5.26 -41.47
N ALA A 19 -9.48 -5.39 -42.58
CA ALA A 19 -10.86 -5.86 -42.53
C ALA A 19 -10.91 -7.37 -42.26
N GLN A 20 -10.01 -8.12 -42.91
CA GLN A 20 -9.86 -9.57 -42.85
C GLN A 20 -8.40 -9.97 -42.52
N SER A 21 -8.18 -11.24 -42.13
CA SER A 21 -6.85 -11.75 -41.74
C SER A 21 -5.83 -11.70 -42.88
N ASP A 22 -6.31 -11.93 -44.10
CA ASP A 22 -5.48 -12.07 -45.30
C ASP A 22 -5.16 -10.72 -45.96
N ASP A 23 -5.82 -9.65 -45.52
CA ASP A 23 -5.63 -8.31 -46.08
C ASP A 23 -4.21 -7.79 -45.86
N PHE A 24 -3.56 -8.16 -44.75
CA PHE A 24 -2.16 -7.82 -44.53
C PHE A 24 -1.28 -8.40 -45.64
N ASP A 25 -1.42 -9.69 -45.92
CA ASP A 25 -0.60 -10.40 -46.90
C ASP A 25 -0.90 -9.88 -48.32
N ARG A 26 -2.17 -9.55 -48.61
CA ARG A 26 -2.59 -8.91 -49.87
C ARG A 26 -1.98 -7.51 -50.03
N GLN A 27 -2.09 -6.64 -49.03
CA GLN A 27 -1.59 -5.26 -49.10
C GLN A 27 -0.06 -5.20 -49.13
N LYS A 28 0.61 -6.14 -48.46
CA LYS A 28 2.06 -6.32 -48.55
C LYS A 28 2.49 -6.77 -49.95
N ALA A 29 1.80 -7.76 -50.53
CA ALA A 29 2.09 -8.24 -51.88
C ALA A 29 1.82 -7.18 -52.97
N SER A 30 0.81 -6.33 -52.78
CA SER A 30 0.50 -5.22 -53.69
C SER A 30 1.37 -3.98 -53.47
N GLY A 31 2.26 -3.96 -52.46
CA GLY A 31 3.12 -2.82 -52.14
C GLY A 31 2.40 -1.61 -51.55
N PHE A 32 1.15 -1.76 -51.09
CA PHE A 32 0.37 -0.66 -50.48
C PHE A 32 0.59 -0.52 -48.98
N LEU A 33 1.36 -1.42 -48.37
CA LEU A 33 1.70 -1.38 -46.96
C LEU A 33 3.11 -0.82 -46.76
N THR A 34 3.23 0.39 -46.22
CA THR A 34 4.51 1.06 -45.95
C THR A 34 4.59 1.58 -44.51
N CYS A 35 5.81 1.72 -44.01
CA CYS A 35 6.08 2.30 -42.70
C CYS A 35 5.74 3.81 -42.72
N PRO A 36 4.94 4.33 -41.79
CA PRO A 36 4.60 5.75 -41.76
C PRO A 36 5.77 6.66 -41.37
N VAL A 37 6.87 6.10 -40.85
CA VAL A 37 8.05 6.85 -40.39
C VAL A 37 9.11 6.93 -41.49
N CYS A 38 9.47 5.80 -42.09
CA CYS A 38 10.58 5.72 -43.05
C CYS A 38 10.14 5.36 -44.48
N SER A 39 8.84 5.16 -44.73
CA SER A 39 8.28 4.75 -46.02
C SER A 39 8.79 3.40 -46.57
N SER A 40 9.47 2.60 -45.75
CA SER A 40 9.89 1.24 -46.12
C SER A 40 8.67 0.33 -46.35
N ALA A 41 8.71 -0.47 -47.42
CA ALA A 41 7.71 -1.50 -47.72
C ALA A 41 7.98 -2.85 -47.01
N SER A 42 9.12 -2.96 -46.31
CA SER A 42 9.53 -4.17 -45.61
C SER A 42 8.87 -4.27 -44.24
N ILE A 43 7.60 -4.68 -44.21
CA ILE A 43 6.77 -4.77 -42.99
C ILE A 43 6.56 -6.22 -42.55
N SER A 44 6.67 -6.51 -41.26
CA SER A 44 6.35 -7.80 -40.64
C SER A 44 5.38 -7.64 -39.45
N LYS A 45 4.64 -8.71 -39.14
CA LYS A 45 3.79 -8.75 -37.93
C LYS A 45 4.72 -8.96 -36.73
N SER A 46 4.66 -8.05 -35.75
CA SER A 46 5.36 -8.23 -34.48
C SER A 46 4.61 -9.25 -33.61
N LEU A 47 5.35 -10.01 -32.80
CA LEU A 47 4.75 -10.89 -31.79
C LEU A 47 4.09 -10.01 -30.73
N MET A 48 2.76 -10.03 -30.68
CA MET A 48 2.05 -9.46 -29.53
C MET A 48 2.41 -10.29 -28.30
N ALA A 49 3.10 -9.68 -27.33
CA ALA A 49 3.30 -10.31 -26.03
C ALA A 49 2.01 -10.11 -25.20
N PRO A 50 1.20 -11.15 -24.94
CA PRO A 50 0.08 -11.02 -24.03
C PRO A 50 0.61 -10.71 -22.63
N MET A 51 -0.07 -9.80 -21.91
CA MET A 51 0.24 -9.50 -20.50
C MET A 51 -0.20 -10.70 -19.63
N VAL A 52 0.63 -11.74 -19.56
CA VAL A 52 0.36 -12.91 -18.72
C VAL A 52 0.73 -12.57 -17.28
N SER A 53 -0.28 -12.48 -16.40
CA SER A 53 -0.02 -12.39 -14.97
C SER A 53 0.53 -13.73 -14.48
N THR A 54 1.82 -13.77 -14.18
CA THR A 54 2.49 -14.94 -13.60
C THR A 54 2.17 -15.04 -12.10
N ALA A 55 2.22 -16.24 -11.55
CA ALA A 55 2.06 -16.46 -10.10
C ALA A 55 3.03 -15.59 -9.29
N ARG A 56 4.29 -15.51 -9.74
CA ARG A 56 5.32 -14.64 -9.16
C ARG A 56 4.93 -13.16 -9.19
N GLY A 57 4.40 -12.66 -10.31
CA GLY A 57 3.93 -11.27 -10.41
C GLY A 57 2.67 -10.99 -9.58
N LYS A 58 1.89 -12.01 -9.22
CA LYS A 58 0.77 -11.90 -8.27
C LYS A 58 1.30 -11.82 -6.82
N GLU A 59 2.26 -12.66 -6.47
CA GLU A 59 2.92 -12.65 -5.15
C GLU A 59 3.66 -11.34 -4.88
N GLU A 60 4.39 -10.78 -5.86
CA GLU A 60 5.07 -9.49 -5.71
C GLU A 60 4.08 -8.34 -5.50
N ARG A 61 2.99 -8.29 -6.27
CA ARG A 61 1.92 -7.30 -6.07
C ARG A 61 1.23 -7.44 -4.71
N GLN A 62 1.04 -8.67 -4.24
CA GLN A 62 0.44 -8.94 -2.93
C GLN A 62 1.38 -8.53 -1.78
N LYS A 63 2.69 -8.74 -1.92
CA LYS A 63 3.71 -8.24 -0.96
C LYS A 63 3.73 -6.72 -0.89
N VAL A 64 3.71 -6.04 -2.03
CA VAL A 64 3.67 -4.57 -2.09
C VAL A 64 2.39 -4.02 -1.44
N ALA A 65 1.24 -4.66 -1.70
CA ALA A 65 -0.03 -4.28 -1.08
C ALA A 65 -0.02 -4.50 0.44
N TYR A 66 0.57 -5.61 0.91
CA TYR A 66 0.71 -5.91 2.34
C TYR A 66 1.59 -4.88 3.04
N ASP A 67 2.73 -4.54 2.45
CA ASP A 67 3.65 -3.53 2.96
C ASP A 67 3.00 -2.13 3.02
N ALA A 68 2.24 -1.74 1.98
CA ALA A 68 1.49 -0.49 1.98
C ALA A 68 0.45 -0.42 3.12
N ALA A 69 -0.31 -1.51 3.34
CA ALA A 69 -1.29 -1.59 4.41
C ALA A 69 -0.64 -1.55 5.81
N GLN A 70 0.51 -2.22 5.98
CA GLN A 70 1.26 -2.18 7.24
C GLN A 70 1.78 -0.79 7.56
N ARG A 71 2.30 -0.06 6.55
CA ARG A 71 2.76 1.32 6.74
C ARG A 71 1.62 2.25 7.11
N GLU A 72 0.47 2.13 6.45
CA GLU A 72 -0.71 2.94 6.78
C GLU A 72 -1.18 2.68 8.22
N ALA A 73 -1.25 1.40 8.63
CA ALA A 73 -1.61 1.03 10.00
C ALA A 73 -0.62 1.59 11.02
N PHE A 74 0.68 1.54 10.73
CA PHE A 74 1.71 2.11 11.60
C PHE A 74 1.59 3.64 11.73
N LEU A 75 1.34 4.35 10.63
CA LEU A 75 1.13 5.80 10.66
C LEU A 75 -0.10 6.18 11.50
N LYS A 76 -1.21 5.46 11.32
CA LYS A 76 -2.43 5.66 12.13
C LYS A 76 -2.19 5.36 13.61
N LEU A 77 -1.44 4.31 13.93
CA LEU A 77 -1.07 3.98 15.30
C LEU A 77 -0.24 5.10 15.93
N LYS A 78 0.76 5.61 15.18
CA LYS A 78 1.62 6.72 15.62
C LYS A 78 0.81 7.99 15.91
N GLU A 79 -0.13 8.35 15.03
CA GLU A 79 -1.01 9.50 15.22
C GLU A 79 -1.93 9.34 16.44
N ALA A 80 -2.49 8.14 16.64
CA ALA A 80 -3.32 7.84 17.80
C ALA A 80 -2.53 7.95 19.11
N VAL A 81 -1.33 7.37 19.18
CA VAL A 81 -0.44 7.47 20.35
C VAL A 81 -0.07 8.93 20.62
N ALA A 82 0.27 9.71 19.59
CA ALA A 82 0.60 11.12 19.73
C ALA A 82 -0.58 11.94 20.27
N THR A 83 -1.79 11.65 19.79
CA THR A 83 -3.02 12.30 20.26
C THR A 83 -3.30 11.99 21.72
N VAL A 84 -3.15 10.72 22.13
CA VAL A 84 -3.30 10.29 23.53
C VAL A 84 -2.28 11.02 24.42
N ARG A 85 -1.00 11.06 24.02
CA ARG A 85 0.07 11.78 24.74
C ARG A 85 -0.20 13.28 24.84
N ALA A 86 -0.71 13.92 23.79
CA ALA A 86 -0.97 15.35 23.77
C ALA A 86 -2.17 15.78 24.64
N ASN A 87 -3.15 14.91 24.85
CA ASN A 87 -4.37 15.20 25.60
C ASN A 87 -4.38 14.62 27.02
N SER A 88 -3.27 14.01 27.44
CA SER A 88 -3.16 13.37 28.76
C SER A 88 -1.97 13.92 29.52
N GLU A 89 -2.09 13.94 30.84
CA GLU A 89 -1.00 14.30 31.73
C GLU A 89 -0.14 13.07 32.04
N ASP A 90 1.19 13.19 31.90
CA ASP A 90 2.12 12.16 32.30
C ASP A 90 2.38 12.22 33.81
N VAL A 91 1.87 11.23 34.53
CA VAL A 91 2.00 11.10 35.99
C VAL A 91 3.13 10.16 36.41
N GLY A 92 3.84 9.54 35.45
CA GLY A 92 4.95 8.63 35.67
C GLY A 92 4.57 7.43 36.55
N GLU A 93 5.40 7.10 37.54
CA GLU A 93 5.20 5.99 38.48
C GLU A 93 3.95 6.15 39.36
N ARG A 94 3.34 7.33 39.42
CA ARG A 94 2.12 7.59 40.24
C ARG A 94 0.83 7.21 39.53
N PHE A 95 0.93 6.56 38.37
CA PHE A 95 -0.23 6.18 37.57
C PHE A 95 -1.24 5.31 38.34
N PRO A 96 -0.82 4.28 39.11
CA PRO A 96 -1.77 3.45 39.84
C PRO A 96 -2.58 4.23 40.89
N GLU A 97 -1.94 5.12 41.65
CA GLU A 97 -2.63 5.92 42.65
C GLU A 97 -3.55 6.97 42.03
N GLU A 98 -3.09 7.67 40.99
CA GLU A 98 -3.90 8.68 40.30
C GLU A 98 -5.11 8.05 39.59
N ALA A 99 -4.95 6.87 38.98
CA ALA A 99 -6.05 6.14 38.36
C ALA A 99 -7.14 5.76 39.39
N ARG A 100 -6.74 5.31 40.58
CA ARG A 100 -7.66 5.03 41.69
C ARG A 100 -8.37 6.30 42.16
N LYS A 101 -7.64 7.40 42.38
CA LYS A 101 -8.26 8.67 42.81
C LYS A 101 -9.31 9.17 41.83
N ILE A 102 -9.04 9.08 40.52
CA ILE A 102 -10.01 9.47 39.50
C ILE A 102 -11.22 8.53 39.52
N HIS A 103 -11.01 7.22 39.64
CA HIS A 103 -12.10 6.23 39.70
C HIS A 103 -13.02 6.42 40.91
N TYR A 104 -12.46 6.70 42.10
CA TYR A 104 -13.22 6.92 43.33
C TYR A 104 -13.72 8.38 43.49
N GLY A 105 -13.41 9.27 42.56
CA GLY A 105 -13.86 10.67 42.58
C GLY A 105 -13.12 11.56 43.59
N GLU A 106 -11.93 11.15 44.03
CA GLU A 106 -11.03 11.95 44.89
C GLU A 106 -10.24 13.00 44.09
N ALA A 107 -10.18 12.86 42.76
CA ALA A 107 -9.56 13.80 41.83
C ALA A 107 -10.45 14.04 40.61
N ASP A 108 -10.28 15.19 39.94
CA ASP A 108 -10.99 15.53 38.71
C ASP A 108 -10.69 14.54 37.57
N ALA A 109 -11.73 14.17 36.81
CA ALA A 109 -11.60 13.29 35.67
C ALA A 109 -10.81 13.96 34.52
N ARG A 110 -9.66 13.37 34.18
CA ARG A 110 -8.74 13.84 33.13
C ARG A 110 -7.98 12.66 32.52
N GLY A 111 -7.44 12.85 31.31
CA GLY A 111 -6.56 11.85 30.69
C GLY A 111 -5.23 11.76 31.45
N ILE A 112 -4.83 10.54 31.83
CA ILE A 112 -3.54 10.28 32.48
C ILE A 112 -2.77 9.19 31.74
N ILE A 113 -1.45 9.34 31.69
CA ILE A 113 -0.51 8.34 31.18
C ILE A 113 0.58 8.19 32.24
N GLY A 114 1.14 7.00 32.38
CA GLY A 114 2.30 6.78 33.22
C GLY A 114 2.72 5.32 33.21
N ASN A 115 3.49 4.93 34.20
CA ASN A 115 4.04 3.60 34.34
C ASN A 115 3.30 2.83 35.43
N ALA A 116 3.05 1.55 35.17
CA ALA A 116 2.58 0.61 36.16
C ALA A 116 3.27 -0.73 35.92
N SER A 117 3.65 -1.41 37.00
CA SER A 117 4.10 -2.80 36.91
C SER A 117 2.96 -3.71 36.42
N PRO A 118 3.27 -4.90 35.89
CA PRO A 118 2.24 -5.84 35.45
C PRO A 118 1.25 -6.24 36.56
N ASP A 119 1.71 -6.32 37.81
CA ASP A 119 0.87 -6.66 38.96
C ASP A 119 -0.05 -5.50 39.36
N GLU A 120 0.44 -4.26 39.33
CA GLU A 120 -0.38 -3.07 39.56
C GLU A 120 -1.43 -2.88 38.48
N ALA A 121 -1.06 -3.03 37.21
CA ALA A 121 -2.00 -2.95 36.09
C ALA A 121 -3.12 -4.00 36.21
N ARG A 122 -2.79 -5.23 36.64
CA ARG A 122 -3.79 -6.26 36.91
C ARG A 122 -4.72 -5.88 38.06
N ALA A 123 -4.16 -5.40 39.18
CA ALA A 123 -4.95 -4.96 40.32
C ALA A 123 -5.95 -3.85 39.92
N LEU A 124 -5.52 -2.87 39.13
CA LEU A 124 -6.40 -1.81 38.60
C LEU A 124 -7.56 -2.39 37.79
N ILE A 125 -7.29 -3.35 36.90
CA ILE A 125 -8.35 -3.99 36.08
C ILE A 125 -9.31 -4.81 36.96
N GLU A 126 -8.79 -5.54 37.95
CA GLU A 126 -9.60 -6.32 38.91
C GLU A 126 -10.48 -5.43 39.79
N GLU A 127 -9.99 -4.23 40.15
CA GLU A 127 -10.74 -3.18 40.83
C GLU A 127 -11.82 -2.54 39.93
N GLY A 128 -11.79 -2.80 38.61
CA GLY A 128 -12.73 -2.24 37.63
C GLY A 128 -12.28 -0.90 37.04
N ILE A 129 -11.00 -0.55 37.16
CA ILE A 129 -10.42 0.67 36.61
C ILE A 129 -10.00 0.41 35.15
N GLU A 130 -10.59 1.18 34.22
CA GLU A 130 -10.35 1.04 32.79
C GLU A 130 -8.99 1.60 32.38
N ILE A 131 -8.00 0.72 32.25
CA ILE A 131 -6.66 1.07 31.78
C ILE A 131 -6.32 0.32 30.49
N ALA A 132 -5.44 0.89 29.67
CA ALA A 132 -4.96 0.25 28.45
C ALA A 132 -3.44 0.46 28.30
N PRO A 133 -2.69 -0.55 27.81
CA PRO A 133 -1.27 -0.39 27.55
C PRO A 133 -1.05 0.54 26.35
N LEU A 134 -0.18 1.54 26.52
CA LEU A 134 0.21 2.43 25.44
C LEU A 134 1.40 1.81 24.66
N PRO A 135 1.30 1.61 23.34
CA PRO A 135 2.40 1.05 22.55
C PRO A 135 3.63 1.94 22.55
N VAL A 136 4.82 1.34 22.72
CA VAL A 136 6.11 2.00 22.50
C VAL A 136 6.42 1.96 21.01
N LEU A 137 6.66 3.12 20.40
CA LEU A 137 6.96 3.20 18.98
C LEU A 137 8.48 3.06 18.76
N PRO A 138 8.94 2.54 17.61
CA PRO A 138 10.37 2.42 17.30
C PRO A 138 11.15 3.74 17.39
N ASP A 139 10.50 4.88 17.16
CA ASP A 139 11.10 6.20 17.28
C ASP A 139 11.39 6.59 18.76
N ASP A 140 10.74 5.93 19.73
CA ASP A 140 10.86 6.23 21.16
C ASP A 140 12.10 5.57 21.82
N VAL A 141 12.79 4.64 21.13
CA VAL A 141 13.92 3.85 21.68
C VAL A 141 15.30 4.27 21.14
N ASN A 142 15.44 5.52 20.69
CA ASN A 142 16.72 6.09 20.22
C ASN A 142 17.66 6.52 21.37
#